data_AF-A0A7R9QZ03-F1
#
_entry.id   AF-A0A7R9QZ03-F1
#
_cell.length_a   1.000
_cell.length_b   1.000
_cell.length_c   1.000
_cell.angle_alpha   90.00
_cell.angle_beta   90.00
_cell.angle_gamma   90.00
#
_symmetry.space_group_name_H-M   'P 1'
#
loop_
_entity.id
_entity.type
_entity.pdbx_description
1 polymer ?
#
loop_
_entity_poly.entity_id
_entity_poly.type
_entity_poly.pdbx_seq_one_letter_code
_entity_poly.pdbx_strand_id
1 'polypeptide(L)' 'MFNIIKDDTNWKPHHHQQLAYKLTHLYYNWIGTIRVPAPCQYAHKLAYLTGTALHREPNTKLSDTLFYL' A
#
# COMPACT_ATOMS: atom_id res chain seq x y z
N MET A 1 0.86 -4.78 14.84
CA MET A 1 0.06 -6.02 14.81
C MET A 1 -1.01 -5.86 13.74
N PHE A 2 -1.15 -6.81 12.82
CA PHE A 2 -2.22 -6.78 11.81
C PHE A 2 -3.42 -7.58 12.33
N ASN A 3 -4.63 -7.04 12.17
CA ASN A 3 -5.86 -7.70 12.57
C ASN A 3 -6.64 -8.16 11.33
N ILE A 4 -6.98 -9.44 11.26
CA ILE A 4 -7.78 -10.00 10.18
C ILE A 4 -9.22 -10.02 10.66
N ILE A 5 -10.00 -9.04 10.21
CA ILE A 5 -11.42 -8.91 10.60
C ILE A 5 -12.36 -9.83 9.80
N LYS A 6 -11.93 -10.27 8.61
CA LYS A 6 -12.67 -11.15 7.72
C LYS A 6 -11.68 -11.93 6.86
N ASP A 7 -11.91 -13.24 6.71
CA ASP A 7 -11.11 -14.13 5.87
C ASP A 7 -12.03 -15.16 5.18
N ASP A 8 -12.08 -15.13 3.85
CA ASP A 8 -12.81 -16.10 3.01
C ASP A 8 -11.82 -17.00 2.21
N THR A 9 -10.51 -16.92 2.50
CA THR A 9 -9.44 -17.52 1.68
C THR A 9 -9.05 -18.94 2.10
N ASN A 10 -9.59 -19.45 3.22
CA ASN A 10 -9.17 -20.71 3.87
C ASN A 10 -7.65 -20.77 4.16
N TRP A 11 -6.98 -19.63 4.26
CA TRP A 11 -5.55 -19.59 4.51
C TRP A 11 -5.22 -19.75 5.99
N LYS A 12 -4.10 -20.41 6.27
CA LYS A 12 -3.54 -20.41 7.62
C LYS A 12 -3.09 -19.00 7.99
N PRO A 13 -3.15 -18.59 9.28
CA PRO A 13 -2.70 -17.27 9.73
C PRO A 13 -1.26 -16.94 9.32
N HIS A 14 -0.38 -17.95 9.27
CA HIS A 14 1.00 -17.81 8.81
C HIS A 14 1.10 -17.30 7.36
N HIS A 15 0.20 -17.71 6.46
CA HIS A 15 0.23 -17.24 5.06
C HIS A 15 -0.10 -15.75 4.97
N HIS A 16 -1.04 -15.25 5.79
CA HIS A 16 -1.35 -13.83 5.87
C HIS A 16 -0.17 -13.01 6.37
N GLN A 17 0.54 -13.50 7.38
CA GLN A 17 1.75 -12.86 7.90
C GLN A 17 2.86 -12.82 6.85
N GLN A 18 3.10 -13.94 6.16
CA GLN A 18 4.08 -14.01 5.08
C GLN A 18 3.71 -13.08 3.92
N LEU A 19 2.43 -13.01 3.52
CA LEU A 19 1.97 -12.08 2.50
C LEU A 19 2.23 -10.64 2.93
N ALA A 20 1.79 -10.25 4.14
CA ALA A 20 2.00 -8.91 4.66
C ALA A 20 3.50 -8.54 4.69
N TYR A 21 4.37 -9.47 5.10
CA TYR A 21 5.81 -9.28 5.08
C TYR A 21 6.37 -9.14 3.65
N LYS A 22 5.95 -9.98 2.71
CA LYS A 22 6.37 -9.85 1.30
C LYS A 22 5.96 -8.49 0.72
N LEU A 23 4.77 -8.01 1.04
CA LEU A 23 4.29 -6.71 0.59
C LEU A 23 5.11 -5.53 1.14
N THR A 24 5.83 -5.65 2.26
CA THR A 24 6.67 -4.55 2.77
C THR A 24 7.93 -4.32 1.95
N HIS A 25 8.31 -5.27 1.09
CA HIS A 25 9.49 -5.16 0.23
C HIS A 25 9.18 -4.46 -1.11
N LEU A 26 7.90 -4.23 -1.40
CA LEU A 26 7.46 -3.76 -2.71
C LEU A 26 7.36 -2.24 -2.80
N TYR A 27 7.89 -1.49 -1.83
CA TYR A 27 7.89 -0.04 -1.88
C TYR A 27 9.09 0.49 -2.68
N TYR A 28 8.87 0.84 -3.94
CA TYR A 28 9.94 1.20 -4.88
C TYR A 28 10.80 2.43 -4.51
N ASN A 29 10.34 3.30 -3.62
CA ASN A 29 11.10 4.47 -3.18
C ASN A 29 12.00 4.15 -1.96
N TRP A 30 12.15 2.87 -1.56
CA TRP A 30 13.09 2.45 -0.52
C TRP A 30 13.67 1.07 -0.82
N ILE A 31 14.99 0.96 -0.73
CA ILE A 31 15.70 -0.32 -0.85
C ILE A 31 15.64 -1.09 0.49
N GLY A 32 14.52 -1.78 0.74
CA GLY A 32 14.35 -2.62 1.93
C GLY A 32 12.89 -2.78 2.36
N THR A 33 12.69 -3.28 3.58
CA THR A 33 11.35 -3.42 4.15
C THR A 33 10.85 -2.14 4.78
N ILE A 34 9.62 -1.75 4.47
CA ILE A 34 8.91 -0.68 5.18
C ILE A 34 8.02 -1.22 6.31
N ARG A 35 7.55 -0.34 7.21
CA ARG A 35 6.76 -0.71 8.40
C ARG A 35 5.34 -1.21 8.09
N VAL A 36 4.81 -0.86 6.93
CA VAL A 36 3.45 -1.22 6.48
C VAL A 36 3.54 -1.86 5.10
N PRO A 37 2.55 -2.64 4.65
CA PRO A 37 2.53 -3.15 3.27
C PRO A 37 2.62 -2.01 2.26
N ALA A 38 3.34 -2.22 1.15
CA ALA A 38 3.49 -1.22 0.09
C ALA A 38 2.16 -0.60 -0.38
N PRO A 39 1.05 -1.35 -0.54
CA PRO A 39 -0.25 -0.76 -0.89
C PRO A 39 -0.73 0.31 0.12
N CYS A 40 -0.54 0.09 1.42
CA CYS A 40 -0.92 1.07 2.45
C CYS A 40 -0.06 2.33 2.35
N GLN A 41 1.24 2.17 2.12
CA GLN A 41 2.17 3.31 1.96
C GLN A 41 1.88 4.11 0.69
N TYR A 42 1.56 3.44 -0.41
CA TYR A 42 1.16 4.07 -1.67
C TYR A 42 -0.14 4.86 -1.53
N ALA A 43 -1.16 4.28 -0.88
CA ALA A 43 -2.40 4.99 -0.59
C ALA A 43 -2.15 6.24 0.29
N HIS A 44 -1.27 6.13 1.29
CA HIS A 44 -0.90 7.27 2.13
C HIS A 44 -0.23 8.39 1.32
N LYS A 45 0.72 8.06 0.43
CA LYS A 45 1.40 9.03 -0.44
C LYS A 45 0.43 9.72 -1.39
N LEU A 46 -0.46 8.96 -2.03
CA LEU A 46 -1.49 9.49 -2.90
C LEU A 46 -2.45 10.42 -2.15
N ALA A 47 -2.96 10.00 -0.99
CA ALA A 47 -3.85 10.81 -0.17
C ALA A 47 -3.16 12.11 0.32
N TYR A 48 -1.89 12.02 0.72
CA TYR A 48 -1.09 13.17 1.13
C TYR A 48 -0.90 14.16 -0.02
N LEU A 49 -0.49 13.70 -1.21
CA LEU A 49 -0.35 14.56 -2.40
C LEU A 49 -1.69 15.22 -2.76
N THR A 50 -2.77 14.46 -2.71
CA THR A 50 -4.11 14.94 -3.03
C THR A 50 -4.55 16.04 -2.06
N GLY A 51 -4.36 15.84 -0.76
CA GLY A 51 -4.77 16.78 0.28
C GLY A 51 -3.89 18.03 0.40
N THR A 52 -2.61 17.95 0.05
CA THR A 52 -1.64 19.04 0.27
C THR A 52 -1.31 19.86 -0.98
N ALA A 53 -1.39 19.27 -2.18
CA ALA A 53 -0.97 19.94 -3.41
C ALA A 53 -2.08 20.03 -4.46
N LEU A 54 -2.82 18.94 -4.69
CA LEU A 54 -3.84 18.92 -5.76
C LEU A 54 -5.13 19.64 -5.34
N HIS A 55 -5.59 19.43 -4.10
CA HIS A 55 -6.91 19.87 -3.60
C HIS A 55 -8.09 19.45 -4.50
N ARG A 56 -7.89 18.41 -5.32
CA ARG A 56 -8.86 17.81 -6.24
C ARG A 56 -8.44 16.38 -6.56
N GLU A 57 -9.37 15.61 -7.11
CA GLU A 57 -9.07 14.24 -7.54
C GLU A 57 -8.00 14.21 -8.65
N PRO A 58 -7.04 13.27 -8.57
CA PRO A 58 -6.04 13.06 -9.61
C PRO A 58 -6.68 12.54 -10.91
N ASN A 59 -6.00 12.80 -12.03
CA ASN A 59 -6.50 12.40 -13.35
C ASN A 59 -6.51 10.86 -13.49
N THR A 60 -7.64 10.31 -13.95
CA THR A 60 -7.81 8.86 -14.16
C THR A 60 -6.81 8.27 -15.15
N LYS A 61 -6.28 9.07 -16.09
CA LYS A 61 -5.23 8.62 -17.02
C LYS A 61 -3.91 8.25 -16.35
N LEU A 62 -3.70 8.70 -15.11
CA LEU A 62 -2.50 8.42 -14.33
C LEU A 62 -2.68 7.24 -13.36
N SER A 63 -3.85 6.57 -13.36
CA SER A 63 -4.17 5.47 -12.44
C SER A 63 -3.14 4.34 -12.45
N ASP A 64 -2.57 4.06 -13.62
CA ASP A 64 -1.64 2.96 -13.85
C ASP A 64 -0.17 3.38 -13.65
N THR A 65 0.06 4.61 -13.18
CA THR A 65 1.39 5.17 -12.93
C THR A 65 1.56 5.54 -11.47
N LEU A 66 2.79 5.38 -10.97
CA LEU A 66 3.15 5.72 -9.59
C LEU A 66 3.58 7.19 -9.47
N PHE A 67 2.75 8.12 -9.97
CA PHE A 67 3.07 9.56 -10.09
C PHE A 67 3.22 10.30 -8.75
N TYR A 68 2.80 9.67 -7.65
CA TYR A 68 2.76 10.23 -6.30
C TYR A 68 3.93 9.81 -5.40
N LEU A 69 4.93 9.12 -5.97
CA LEU A 69 6.10 8.62 -5.24
C LEU A 69 7.15 9.69 -4.95
#